data_AF-A0A934NSC7-F1
#
_entry.id   AF-A0A934NSC7-F1
#
_cell.length_a   1.000
_cell.length_b   1.000
_cell.length_c   1.000
_cell.angle_alpha   90.00
_cell.angle_beta   90.00
_cell.angle_gamma   90.00
#
_symmetry.space_group_name_H-M   'P 1'
#
loop_
_entity.id
_entity.type
_entity.pdbx_description
1 polymer ?
#
loop_
_entity_poly.entity_id
_entity_poly.type
_entity_poly.pdbx_seq_one_letter_code
_entity_poly.pdbx_strand_id
1 'polypeptide(L)' 'MSENSDADRPEDATRPPVDRALLAKVFGDVLPDVTRDERNDGDEPRSGDGDDWLRSQIPPHHG' A
#
# COMPACT_ATOMS: atom_id res chain seq x y z
N MET A 1 -5.40 4.68 -30.54
CA MET A 1 -4.48 4.32 -29.42
C MET A 1 -5.26 3.45 -28.45
N SER A 2 -4.61 2.41 -27.93
CA SER A 2 -5.13 1.14 -27.41
C SER A 2 -6.42 1.16 -26.56
N GLU A 3 -7.38 0.34 -27.00
CA GLU A 3 -8.39 -0.30 -26.14
C GLU A 3 -7.70 -1.43 -25.36
N ASN A 4 -7.75 -1.37 -24.03
CA ASN A 4 -7.23 -2.44 -23.18
C ASN A 4 -8.20 -3.63 -23.19
N SER A 5 -8.06 -4.50 -24.17
CA SER A 5 -8.70 -5.82 -24.18
C SER A 5 -7.92 -6.78 -23.28
N ASP A 6 -8.21 -6.76 -21.98
CA ASP A 6 -7.73 -7.76 -21.01
C ASP A 6 -8.70 -8.96 -20.94
N ALA A 7 -9.16 -9.42 -22.11
CA ALA A 7 -10.28 -10.36 -22.22
C ALA A 7 -9.86 -11.81 -22.50
N ASP A 8 -8.56 -12.14 -22.47
CA ASP A 8 -8.09 -13.48 -22.83
C ASP A 8 -6.94 -13.97 -21.95
N ARG A 9 -7.14 -13.95 -20.62
CA ARG A 9 -6.22 -14.60 -19.68
C ARG A 9 -6.87 -15.84 -19.06
N PRO A 10 -6.35 -17.05 -19.27
CA PRO A 10 -6.95 -18.29 -18.76
C PRO A 10 -6.71 -18.53 -17.25
N GLU A 11 -6.61 -17.48 -16.43
CA GLU A 11 -6.17 -17.58 -15.02
C GLU A 11 -7.33 -17.68 -14.00
N ASP A 12 -8.59 -17.57 -14.44
CA ASP A 12 -9.71 -17.29 -13.53
C ASP A 12 -10.36 -18.55 -12.92
N ALA A 13 -10.07 -19.74 -13.45
CA ALA A 13 -10.73 -20.97 -13.00
C ALA A 13 -10.20 -21.55 -11.67
N THR A 14 -9.01 -21.11 -11.22
CA THR A 14 -8.33 -21.62 -10.02
C THR A 14 -8.38 -20.68 -8.82
N ARG A 15 -8.85 -19.43 -9.00
CA ARG A 15 -8.94 -18.48 -7.90
C ARG A 15 -10.26 -18.68 -7.15
N PRO A 16 -10.23 -18.75 -5.81
CA PRO A 16 -11.46 -18.69 -5.04
C PRO A 16 -12.16 -17.34 -5.33
N PRO A 17 -13.51 -17.31 -5.31
CA PRO A 17 -14.25 -16.07 -5.48
C PRO A 17 -13.85 -15.05 -4.42
N VAL A 18 -13.86 -13.78 -4.81
CA VAL A 18 -13.52 -12.67 -3.91
C VAL A 18 -14.55 -12.58 -2.77
N ASP A 19 -14.10 -12.75 -1.53
CA ASP A 19 -14.92 -12.59 -0.33
C ASP A 19 -14.98 -11.12 0.09
N ARG A 20 -16.14 -10.48 -0.14
CA ARG A 20 -16.39 -9.09 0.23
C ARG A 20 -16.32 -8.87 1.74
N ALA A 21 -16.74 -9.84 2.56
CA ALA A 21 -16.70 -9.71 4.02
C ALA A 21 -15.26 -9.73 4.55
N LEU A 22 -14.40 -10.56 3.96
CA LEU A 22 -12.97 -10.59 4.29
C LEU A 22 -12.28 -9.26 3.90
N LEU A 23 -12.58 -8.73 2.72
CA LEU A 23 -12.04 -7.44 2.28
C LEU A 23 -12.48 -6.31 3.22
N ALA A 24 -13.76 -6.24 3.58
CA ALA A 24 -14.28 -5.28 4.54
C ALA A 24 -13.61 -5.40 5.92
N LYS A 25 -13.33 -6.61 6.39
CA LYS A 25 -12.62 -6.83 7.66
C LYS A 25 -11.18 -6.29 7.65
N VAL A 26 -10.49 -6.37 6.52
CA VAL A 26 -9.08 -5.93 6.40
C VAL A 26 -8.97 -4.45 6.04
N PHE A 27 -9.82 -3.96 5.15
CA PHE A 27 -9.73 -2.62 4.55
C PHE A 27 -10.82 -1.66 5.01
N GLY A 28 -11.86 -2.15 5.69
CA GLY A 28 -13.06 -1.38 6.02
C GLY A 28 -14.08 -1.35 4.87
N ASP A 29 -15.28 -0.85 5.19
CA ASP A 29 -16.39 -0.72 4.23
C ASP A 29 -16.32 0.56 3.39
N VAL A 30 -15.58 1.57 3.86
CA VAL A 30 -15.53 2.92 3.29
C VAL A 30 -14.09 3.28 2.97
N LEU A 31 -13.84 3.64 1.71
CA LEU A 31 -12.56 4.21 1.31
C LEU A 31 -12.43 5.62 1.90
N PRO A 32 -11.24 6.02 2.40
CA PRO A 32 -11.03 7.39 2.85
C PRO A 32 -11.33 8.41 1.75
N ASP A 33 -11.97 9.52 2.12
CA ASP A 33 -12.23 10.65 1.20
C ASP A 33 -10.96 11.35 0.73
N VAL A 34 -9.85 11.14 1.45
CA VAL A 34 -8.53 11.74 1.15
C VAL A 34 -7.49 10.65 0.94
N THR A 35 -6.59 10.88 -0.01
CA THR A 35 -5.47 9.97 -0.27
C THR A 35 -4.42 10.05 0.84
N ARG A 36 -3.42 9.17 0.81
CA ARG A 36 -2.36 9.16 1.85
C ARG A 36 -1.52 10.44 1.83
N ASP A 37 -1.25 10.98 0.64
CA ASP A 37 -0.50 12.21 0.42
C ASP A 37 -1.24 13.46 0.90
N GLU A 38 -2.57 13.42 0.91
CA GLU A 38 -3.42 14.50 1.43
C GLU A 38 -3.64 14.43 2.94
N ARG A 39 -3.37 13.27 3.56
CA ARG A 39 -3.42 13.14 5.02
C ARG A 39 -2.28 13.93 5.63
N ASN A 40 -2.62 14.94 6.43
CA ASN A 40 -1.67 15.60 7.30
C ASN A 40 -1.28 14.62 8.42
N ASP A 41 -0.19 13.87 8.24
CA ASP A 41 0.40 12.97 9.24
C ASP A 41 0.92 13.71 10.51
N GLY A 42 0.60 15.00 10.68
CA GLY A 42 1.14 15.89 11.71
C GLY A 42 0.65 15.63 13.14
N ASP A 43 -0.34 14.77 13.34
CA ASP A 43 -0.91 14.46 14.67
C ASP A 43 -0.40 13.12 15.27
N GLU A 44 0.31 12.31 14.49
CA GLU A 44 1.01 11.12 15.01
C GLU A 44 2.47 11.51 15.33
N PRO A 45 2.95 11.35 16.58
CA PRO A 45 4.35 11.56 16.86
C PRO A 45 5.12 10.45 16.15
N ARG A 46 5.72 10.76 14.98
CA ARG A 46 6.81 9.97 14.38
C ARG A 46 8.00 10.03 15.36
N SER A 47 7.86 9.32 16.47
CA SER A 47 8.79 9.33 17.58
C SER A 47 10.06 8.64 17.13
N GLY A 48 11.11 9.41 16.84
CA GLY A 48 12.50 8.95 16.86
C GLY A 48 13.03 8.12 15.70
N ASP A 49 12.19 7.43 14.92
CA ASP A 49 12.71 6.36 14.05
C ASP A 49 13.33 6.81 12.72
N GLY A 50 13.04 8.02 12.23
CA GLY A 50 13.47 8.42 10.87
C GLY A 50 14.98 8.63 10.74
N ASP A 51 15.55 9.33 11.71
CA ASP A 51 16.93 9.79 11.69
C ASP A 51 17.91 8.66 12.07
N ASP A 52 17.55 7.84 13.06
CA ASP A 52 18.34 6.71 13.52
C ASP A 52 18.31 5.53 12.54
N TRP A 53 17.17 5.30 11.89
CA TRP A 53 17.09 4.36 10.77
C TRP A 53 17.99 4.78 9.61
N LEU A 54 17.96 6.07 9.23
CA LEU A 54 18.79 6.58 8.14
C LEU A 54 20.29 6.46 8.43
N ARG A 55 20.73 6.77 9.66
CA ARG A 55 22.13 6.58 10.08
C ARG A 55 22.55 5.11 10.05
N SER A 56 21.63 4.20 10.34
CA SER A 56 21.86 2.75 10.26
C SER A 56 21.96 2.21 8.83
N GLN A 57 21.53 2.99 7.83
CA GLN A 57 21.63 2.62 6.41
C GLN A 57 22.94 3.10 5.74
N ILE A 58 23.81 3.83 6.44
CA ILE A 58 25.06 4.34 5.85
C ILE A 58 26.08 3.19 5.74
N PRO A 59 26.56 2.84 4.54
CA PRO A 59 27.55 1.78 4.37
C PRO A 59 28.89 2.11 5.06
N PRO A 60 29.60 1.12 5.62
CA PRO A 60 30.80 1.32 6.45
C PRO A 60 32.04 1.81 5.70
N HIS A 61 31.96 1.97 4.37
CA HIS A 61 33.09 2.37 3.52
C HIS A 61 32.86 3.72 2.83
N HIS A 62 32.10 4.62 3.47
CA HIS A 62 32.10 6.03 3.10
C HIS A 62 33.17 6.77 3.91
N GLY A 63 34.41 6.68 3.42
CA GLY A 63 35.59 7.40 3.89
C GLY A 63 36.57 7.56 2.75
#